data_AF-A0A7Y7NKB6-F1
#
_entry.id   AF-A0A7Y7NKB6-F1
#
_cell.length_a   1.000
_cell.length_b   1.000
_cell.length_c   1.000
_cell.angle_alpha   90.00
_cell.angle_beta   90.00
_cell.angle_gamma   90.00
#
_symmetry.space_group_name_H-M   'P 1'
#
loop_
_entity.id
_entity.type
_entity.pdbx_description
1 polymer ?
#
loop_
_entity_poly.entity_id
_entity_poly.type
_entity_poly.pdbx_seq_one_letter_code
_entity_poly.pdbx_strand_id
1 'polypeptide(L)'
;MIKIKRNIAYALIIMLTFTACVSKKKFVKSENDRQACMEREINLNAQNIGLNKQIEFLKKQVRLLAEDTTGLSAKIREYETKMLEYNQMISSNLSEKEKLNLILKKKNDDLKDRERKINELDSISKRQSSLLTDVMGKINGALVNFKKDELTVEMKDGKVYISMADKLLFPSGSSTLDERGKTALGMLASVLKEQPNLDMLIIGHTDSIPIKTNCFKDNWDLSVSRANNVVRILTETYKISPIQIMAAGKSEYSPVSTNETKEGRALNRRIEIVILPRLDELYNLIQKK
;
A
#
# COMPACT_ATOMS: atom_id res chain seq x y z
N MET A 1 -93.93 121.62 1.17
CA MET A 1 -92.89 120.82 0.46
C MET A 1 -93.23 119.31 0.43
N ILE A 2 -94.50 119.00 0.21
CA ILE A 2 -95.13 117.67 0.36
C ILE A 2 -94.96 116.79 -0.91
N LYS A 3 -94.54 117.38 -2.05
CA LYS A 3 -94.27 116.67 -3.32
C LYS A 3 -92.97 115.84 -3.32
N ILE A 4 -91.95 116.20 -2.54
CA ILE A 4 -90.65 115.50 -2.53
C ILE A 4 -90.73 114.18 -1.75
N LYS A 5 -91.42 114.14 -0.59
CA LYS A 5 -91.62 112.89 0.17
C LYS A 5 -92.46 111.86 -0.59
N ARG A 6 -93.38 112.30 -1.45
CA ARG A 6 -94.21 111.44 -2.30
C ARG A 6 -93.41 110.82 -3.46
N ASN A 7 -92.50 111.57 -4.07
CA ASN A 7 -91.63 111.05 -5.13
C ASN A 7 -90.55 110.10 -4.60
N ILE A 8 -90.07 110.31 -3.38
CA ILE A 8 -89.13 109.38 -2.72
C ILE A 8 -89.84 108.07 -2.35
N ALA A 9 -91.10 108.12 -1.90
CA ALA A 9 -91.90 106.92 -1.65
C ALA A 9 -92.17 106.11 -2.94
N TYR A 10 -92.46 106.77 -4.07
CA TYR A 10 -92.60 106.09 -5.36
C TYR A 10 -91.28 105.51 -5.88
N ALA A 11 -90.15 106.19 -5.66
CA ALA A 11 -88.83 105.67 -6.04
C ALA A 11 -88.43 104.45 -5.20
N LEU A 12 -88.76 104.41 -3.90
CA LEU A 12 -88.53 103.26 -3.03
C LEU A 12 -89.43 102.06 -3.38
N ILE A 13 -90.70 102.29 -3.74
CA ILE A 13 -91.60 101.23 -4.19
C ILE A 13 -91.14 100.64 -5.53
N ILE A 14 -90.65 101.48 -6.46
CA ILE A 14 -90.13 101.00 -7.76
C ILE A 14 -88.79 100.25 -7.58
N MET A 15 -87.93 100.68 -6.65
CA MET A 15 -86.69 99.95 -6.33
C MET A 15 -86.94 98.60 -5.64
N LEU A 16 -88.03 98.46 -4.88
CA LEU A 16 -88.43 97.20 -4.24
C LEU A 16 -89.09 96.18 -5.19
N THR A 17 -89.50 96.60 -6.40
CA THR A 17 -90.19 95.73 -7.37
C THR A 17 -89.31 95.15 -8.49
N PHE A 18 -88.01 95.50 -8.56
CA PHE A 18 -87.05 94.92 -9.51
C PHE A 18 -86.19 93.82 -8.88
N THR A 19 -86.80 92.85 -8.19
CA THR A 19 -86.18 91.54 -8.00
C THR A 19 -86.33 90.76 -9.31
N ALA A 20 -85.22 90.51 -10.00
CA ALA A 20 -85.20 89.80 -11.27
C ALA A 20 -85.81 88.38 -11.15
N CYS A 21 -87.04 88.20 -11.63
CA CYS A 21 -87.65 86.89 -11.81
C CYS A 21 -87.26 86.32 -13.19
N VAL A 22 -86.39 85.30 -13.22
CA VAL A 22 -86.03 84.54 -14.44
C VAL A 22 -87.24 83.72 -14.93
N SER A 23 -87.39 83.50 -16.25
CA SER A 23 -88.49 82.67 -16.76
C SER A 23 -88.32 81.21 -16.33
N LYS A 24 -89.39 80.63 -15.77
CA LYS A 24 -89.41 79.28 -15.18
C LYS A 24 -88.82 78.20 -16.09
N LYS A 25 -89.00 78.30 -17.42
CA LYS A 25 -88.48 77.34 -18.41
C LYS A 25 -86.94 77.40 -18.57
N LYS A 26 -86.34 78.59 -18.58
CA LYS A 26 -84.87 78.73 -18.67
C LYS A 26 -84.18 78.35 -17.36
N PHE A 27 -84.82 78.67 -16.22
CA PHE A 27 -84.36 78.24 -14.90
C PHE A 27 -84.36 76.71 -14.79
N VAL A 28 -85.48 76.04 -15.11
CA VAL A 28 -85.58 74.57 -15.06
C VAL A 28 -84.59 73.88 -16.02
N LYS A 29 -84.37 74.41 -17.23
CA LYS A 29 -83.35 73.84 -18.14
C LYS A 29 -81.94 73.97 -17.56
N SER A 30 -81.57 75.16 -17.07
CA SER A 30 -80.26 75.38 -16.46
C SER A 30 -80.07 74.55 -15.19
N GLU A 31 -81.14 74.31 -14.44
CA GLU A 31 -81.15 73.45 -13.25
C GLU A 31 -80.94 71.98 -13.63
N ASN A 32 -81.63 71.49 -14.67
CA ASN A 32 -81.45 70.14 -15.22
C ASN A 32 -80.05 69.94 -15.81
N ASP A 33 -79.52 70.90 -16.57
CA ASP A 33 -78.17 70.83 -17.15
C ASP A 33 -77.10 70.85 -16.02
N ARG A 34 -77.31 71.66 -14.98
CA ARG A 34 -76.46 71.66 -13.77
C ARG A 34 -76.51 70.30 -13.07
N GLN A 35 -77.69 69.69 -12.95
CA GLN A 35 -77.87 68.40 -12.32
C GLN A 35 -77.22 67.27 -13.14
N ALA A 36 -77.35 67.29 -14.47
CA ALA A 36 -76.67 66.35 -15.38
C ALA A 36 -75.13 66.50 -15.34
N CYS A 37 -74.63 67.74 -15.23
CA CYS A 37 -73.20 68.01 -15.04
C CYS A 37 -72.70 67.46 -13.70
N MET A 38 -73.47 67.68 -12.63
CA MET A 38 -73.18 67.17 -11.29
C MET A 38 -73.18 65.63 -11.25
N GLU A 39 -74.14 64.98 -11.92
CA GLU A 39 -74.17 63.51 -12.06
C GLU A 39 -72.96 62.98 -12.83
N ARG A 40 -72.53 63.66 -13.90
CA ARG A 40 -71.33 63.30 -14.65
C ARG A 40 -70.06 63.46 -13.82
N GLU A 41 -69.95 64.53 -13.04
CA GLU A 41 -68.84 64.76 -12.12
C GLU A 41 -68.79 63.67 -11.04
N ILE A 42 -69.94 63.30 -10.47
CA ILE A 42 -70.05 62.20 -9.51
C ILE A 42 -69.61 60.87 -10.15
N ASN A 43 -70.04 60.58 -11.38
CA ASN A 43 -69.66 59.35 -12.09
C ASN A 43 -68.16 59.32 -12.42
N LEU A 44 -67.60 60.41 -12.95
CA LEU A 44 -66.17 60.52 -13.22
C LEU A 44 -65.34 60.41 -11.93
N ASN A 45 -65.79 61.00 -10.83
CA ASN A 45 -65.15 60.84 -9.52
C ASN A 45 -65.21 59.38 -9.05
N ALA A 46 -66.35 58.70 -9.21
CA ALA A 46 -66.47 57.29 -8.88
C ALA A 46 -65.53 56.41 -9.73
N GLN A 47 -65.41 56.70 -11.03
CA GLN A 47 -64.46 56.02 -11.93
C GLN A 47 -63.01 56.28 -11.54
N ASN A 48 -62.64 57.53 -11.24
CA ASN A 48 -61.29 57.88 -10.78
C ASN A 48 -60.93 57.16 -9.48
N ILE A 49 -61.87 57.05 -8.54
CA ILE A 49 -61.67 56.27 -7.31
C ILE A 49 -61.45 54.79 -7.64
N GLY A 50 -62.21 54.23 -8.59
CA GLY A 50 -62.04 52.85 -9.06
C GLY A 50 -60.69 52.59 -9.71
N LEU A 51 -60.27 53.46 -10.64
CA LEU A 51 -58.98 53.39 -11.32
C LEU A 51 -57.82 53.55 -10.33
N ASN A 52 -57.91 54.47 -9.37
CA ASN A 52 -56.89 54.63 -8.33
C ASN A 52 -56.74 53.37 -7.47
N LYS A 53 -57.84 52.69 -7.13
CA LYS A 53 -57.79 51.40 -6.43
C LYS A 53 -57.09 50.31 -7.26
N GLN A 54 -57.37 50.25 -8.57
CA GLN A 54 -56.70 49.31 -9.47
C GLN A 54 -55.21 49.61 -9.61
N ILE A 55 -54.82 50.87 -9.72
CA ILE A 55 -53.42 51.30 -9.77
C ILE A 55 -52.68 50.88 -8.50
N GLU A 56 -53.26 51.13 -7.32
CA GLU A 56 -52.64 50.71 -6.05
C GLU A 56 -52.52 49.18 -5.93
N PHE A 57 -53.54 48.44 -6.39
CA PHE A 57 -53.47 46.98 -6.44
C PHE A 57 -52.38 46.47 -7.38
N LEU A 58 -52.29 47.01 -8.60
CA LEU A 58 -51.29 46.64 -9.58
C LEU A 58 -49.87 47.01 -9.11
N LYS A 59 -49.69 48.18 -8.50
CA LYS A 59 -48.40 48.57 -7.89
C LYS A 59 -47.96 47.55 -6.83
N LYS A 60 -48.88 47.09 -5.99
CA LYS A 60 -48.60 46.05 -4.99
C LYS A 60 -48.17 44.74 -5.64
N GLN A 61 -48.86 44.31 -6.70
CA GLN A 61 -48.48 43.10 -7.45
C GLN A 61 -47.10 43.24 -8.10
N VAL A 62 -46.82 44.38 -8.75
CA VAL A 62 -45.51 44.65 -9.36
C VAL A 62 -44.39 44.60 -8.32
N ARG A 63 -44.63 45.13 -7.11
CA ARG A 63 -43.66 45.06 -6.01
C ARG A 63 -43.40 43.63 -5.56
N LEU A 64 -44.45 42.83 -5.36
CA LEU A 64 -44.31 41.42 -4.97
C LEU A 64 -43.56 40.63 -6.05
N LEU A 65 -43.91 40.81 -7.31
CA LEU A 65 -43.21 40.20 -8.44
C LEU A 65 -41.74 40.63 -8.52
N ALA A 66 -41.43 41.90 -8.23
CA ALA A 66 -40.05 42.39 -8.17
C ALA A 66 -39.28 41.73 -7.02
N GLU A 67 -39.88 41.60 -5.84
CA GLU A 67 -39.28 40.91 -4.70
C GLU A 67 -39.03 39.42 -5.03
N ASP A 68 -40.01 38.73 -5.61
CA ASP A 68 -39.88 37.33 -6.03
C ASP A 68 -38.80 37.12 -7.11
N THR A 69 -38.73 38.00 -8.11
CA THR A 69 -37.71 37.92 -9.18
C THR A 69 -36.30 38.15 -8.63
N THR A 70 -36.13 39.07 -7.68
CA THR A 70 -34.84 39.24 -7.00
C THR A 70 -34.47 38.00 -6.17
N GLY A 71 -35.42 37.44 -5.42
CA GLY A 71 -35.19 36.22 -4.65
C GLY A 71 -34.84 35.01 -5.51
N LEU A 72 -35.54 34.84 -6.64
CA LEU A 72 -35.25 33.78 -7.60
C LEU A 72 -33.88 33.98 -8.26
N SER A 73 -33.54 35.21 -8.65
CA SER A 73 -32.22 35.50 -9.24
C SER A 73 -31.06 35.23 -8.27
N ALA A 74 -31.27 35.48 -6.96
CA ALA A 74 -30.29 35.14 -5.94
C ALA A 74 -30.09 33.63 -5.83
N LYS A 75 -31.18 32.84 -5.82
CA LYS A 75 -31.11 31.37 -5.83
C LYS A 75 -30.43 30.82 -7.09
N ILE A 76 -30.69 31.41 -8.26
CA ILE A 76 -30.02 31.01 -9.51
C ILE A 76 -28.51 31.18 -9.37
N ARG A 77 -28.04 32.34 -8.89
CA ARG A 77 -26.60 32.59 -8.67
C ARG A 77 -25.98 31.62 -7.66
N GLU A 78 -26.72 31.29 -6.61
CA GLU A 78 -26.28 30.28 -5.63
C GLU A 78 -26.10 28.90 -6.28
N TYR A 79 -27.07 28.46 -7.07
CA TYR A 79 -26.99 27.19 -7.78
C TYR A 79 -25.90 27.18 -8.85
N GLU A 80 -25.68 28.28 -9.57
CA GLU A 80 -24.58 28.42 -10.53
C GLU A 80 -23.22 28.29 -9.84
N THR A 81 -23.05 28.91 -8.67
CA THR A 81 -21.82 28.80 -7.87
C THR A 81 -21.58 27.37 -7.40
N LYS A 82 -22.61 26.72 -6.83
CA LYS A 82 -22.53 25.32 -6.42
C LYS A 82 -22.20 24.40 -7.60
N MET A 83 -22.79 24.63 -8.76
CA MET A 83 -22.52 23.85 -9.97
C MET A 83 -21.06 23.99 -10.42
N LEU A 84 -20.49 25.20 -10.34
CA LEU A 84 -19.08 25.43 -10.65
C LEU A 84 -18.15 24.67 -9.69
N GLU A 85 -18.42 24.71 -8.38
CA GLU A 85 -17.68 23.97 -7.36
C GLU A 85 -17.75 22.46 -7.59
N TYR A 86 -18.94 21.92 -7.87
CA TYR A 86 -19.12 20.50 -8.19
C TYR A 86 -18.34 20.09 -9.43
N ASN A 87 -18.39 20.88 -10.50
CA ASN A 87 -17.65 20.61 -11.72
C ASN A 87 -16.13 20.60 -11.48
N GLN A 88 -15.62 21.55 -10.68
CA GLN A 88 -14.22 21.59 -10.30
C GLN A 88 -13.83 20.35 -9.50
N MET A 89 -14.62 19.96 -8.49
CA MET A 89 -14.37 18.75 -7.70
C MET A 89 -14.39 17.48 -8.55
N ILE A 90 -15.36 17.34 -9.45
CA ILE A 90 -15.45 16.18 -10.36
C ILE A 90 -14.21 16.11 -11.25
N SER A 91 -13.77 17.23 -11.81
CA SER A 91 -12.56 17.27 -12.65
C SER A 91 -11.29 16.87 -11.89
N SER A 92 -11.16 17.32 -10.64
CA SER A 92 -10.04 16.96 -9.76
C SER A 92 -10.05 15.47 -9.44
N ASN A 93 -11.19 14.94 -9.01
CA ASN A 93 -11.35 13.52 -8.67
C ASN A 93 -11.10 12.62 -9.90
N LEU A 94 -11.52 13.05 -11.09
CA LEU A 94 -11.27 12.32 -12.32
C LEU A 94 -9.76 12.25 -12.63
N SER A 95 -9.04 13.37 -12.52
CA SER A 95 -7.59 13.40 -12.69
C SER A 95 -6.85 12.53 -11.69
N GLU A 96 -7.28 12.54 -10.42
CA GLU A 96 -6.68 11.69 -9.39
C GLU A 96 -6.95 10.21 -9.66
N LYS A 97 -8.17 9.85 -10.07
CA LYS A 97 -8.53 8.49 -10.48
C LYS A 97 -7.67 8.00 -11.64
N GLU A 98 -7.39 8.84 -12.63
CA GLU A 98 -6.49 8.49 -13.74
C GLU A 98 -5.06 8.22 -13.26
N LYS A 99 -4.51 9.09 -12.39
CA LYS A 99 -3.19 8.87 -11.77
C LYS A 99 -3.14 7.56 -10.98
N LEU A 100 -4.18 7.29 -10.19
CA LEU A 100 -4.27 6.07 -9.40
C LEU A 100 -4.33 4.83 -10.31
N ASN A 101 -5.10 4.87 -11.40
CA ASN A 101 -5.16 3.78 -12.37
C ASN A 101 -3.81 3.53 -13.04
N LEU A 102 -3.05 4.57 -13.37
CA LEU A 102 -1.70 4.42 -13.90
C LEU A 102 -0.75 3.79 -12.89
N ILE A 103 -0.81 4.19 -11.62
CA ILE A 103 -0.03 3.59 -10.54
C ILE A 103 -0.41 2.13 -10.35
N LEU A 104 -1.70 1.81 -10.31
CA LEU A 104 -2.21 0.45 -10.18
C LEU A 104 -1.74 -0.44 -11.34
N LYS A 105 -1.79 0.07 -12.58
CA LYS A 105 -1.28 -0.66 -13.74
C LYS A 105 0.20 -0.99 -13.59
N LYS A 106 1.03 0.02 -13.27
CA LYS A 106 2.47 -0.17 -13.02
C LYS A 106 2.74 -1.19 -11.91
N LYS A 107 2.01 -1.09 -10.79
CA LYS A 107 2.15 -2.03 -9.67
C LYS A 107 1.74 -3.45 -10.04
N ASN A 108 0.71 -3.61 -10.86
CA ASN A 108 0.29 -4.92 -11.34
C ASN A 108 1.34 -5.54 -12.27
N ASP A 109 1.95 -4.74 -13.15
CA ASP A 109 3.04 -5.19 -14.02
C ASP A 109 4.28 -5.57 -13.20
N ASP A 110 4.68 -4.75 -12.23
CA ASP A 110 5.76 -5.05 -11.27
C ASP A 110 5.51 -6.36 -10.50
N LEU A 111 4.26 -6.60 -10.06
CA LEU A 111 3.88 -7.80 -9.35
C LEU A 111 3.99 -9.05 -10.23
N LYS A 112 3.59 -8.97 -11.49
CA LYS A 112 3.74 -10.07 -12.45
C LYS A 112 5.20 -10.40 -12.74
N ASP A 113 6.08 -9.40 -12.78
CA ASP A 113 7.51 -9.62 -12.94
C ASP A 113 8.11 -10.29 -11.70
N ARG A 114 7.73 -9.84 -10.50
CA ARG A 114 8.14 -10.47 -9.23
C ARG A 114 7.65 -11.91 -9.13
N GLU A 115 6.40 -12.17 -9.52
CA GLU A 115 5.83 -13.52 -9.51
C GLU A 115 6.59 -14.46 -10.44
N ARG A 116 6.92 -14.02 -11.66
CA ARG A 116 7.78 -14.77 -12.58
C ARG A 116 9.14 -15.08 -11.96
N LYS A 117 9.74 -14.10 -11.27
CA LYS A 117 11.02 -14.31 -10.59
C LYS A 117 10.93 -15.32 -9.46
N ILE A 118 9.89 -15.25 -8.64
CA ILE A 118 9.66 -16.21 -7.55
C ILE A 118 9.48 -17.62 -8.10
N ASN A 119 8.71 -17.79 -9.18
CA ASN A 119 8.51 -19.11 -9.80
C ASN A 119 9.82 -19.68 -10.37
N GLU A 120 10.66 -18.84 -10.97
CA GLU A 120 11.99 -19.24 -11.43
C GLU A 120 12.89 -19.68 -10.26
N LEU A 121 12.94 -18.89 -9.18
CA LEU A 121 13.71 -19.21 -7.97
C LEU A 121 13.22 -20.51 -7.30
N ASP A 122 11.91 -20.73 -7.23
CA ASP A 122 11.33 -21.95 -6.68
C ASP A 122 11.73 -23.19 -7.51
N SER A 123 11.72 -23.07 -8.84
CA SER A 123 12.14 -24.17 -9.73
C SER A 123 13.61 -24.55 -9.53
N ILE A 124 14.48 -23.57 -9.30
CA ILE A 124 15.92 -23.79 -9.05
C ILE A 124 16.13 -24.39 -7.66
N SER A 125 15.44 -23.85 -6.65
CA SER A 125 15.48 -24.38 -5.28
C SER A 125 15.05 -25.86 -5.23
N LYS A 126 13.98 -26.22 -5.95
CA LYS A 126 13.51 -27.60 -6.08
C LYS A 126 14.55 -28.50 -6.74
N ARG A 127 15.17 -28.05 -7.84
CA ARG A 127 16.25 -28.79 -8.53
C ARG A 127 17.46 -29.02 -7.62
N GLN A 128 17.85 -28.03 -6.83
CA GLN A 128 18.95 -28.17 -5.87
C GLN A 128 18.58 -29.15 -4.75
N SER A 129 17.35 -29.07 -4.23
CA SER A 129 16.87 -29.96 -3.16
C SER A 129 16.80 -31.43 -3.62
N SER A 130 16.35 -31.69 -4.86
CA SER A 130 16.36 -33.04 -5.43
C SER A 130 17.78 -33.57 -5.61
N LEU A 131 18.70 -32.73 -6.12
CA LEU A 131 20.11 -33.09 -6.27
C LEU A 131 20.74 -33.51 -4.93
N LEU A 132 20.50 -32.74 -3.87
CA LEU A 132 21.02 -33.06 -2.54
C LEU A 132 20.41 -34.34 -1.97
N THR A 133 19.13 -34.60 -2.25
CA THR A 133 18.45 -35.83 -1.83
C THR A 133 19.05 -37.05 -2.52
N ASP A 134 19.30 -36.96 -3.83
CA ASP A 134 19.94 -38.03 -4.61
C ASP A 134 21.36 -38.29 -4.12
N VAL A 135 22.13 -37.23 -3.87
CA VAL A 135 23.49 -37.33 -3.31
C VAL A 135 23.46 -37.95 -1.91
N MET A 136 22.54 -37.55 -1.04
CA MET A 136 22.37 -38.16 0.28
C MET A 136 22.06 -39.67 0.15
N GLY A 137 21.19 -40.06 -0.79
CA GLY A 137 20.89 -41.46 -1.07
C GLY A 137 22.14 -42.25 -1.50
N LYS A 138 22.93 -41.69 -2.42
CA LYS A 138 24.20 -42.30 -2.87
C LYS A 138 25.22 -42.41 -1.73
N ILE A 139 25.35 -41.37 -0.89
CA ILE A 139 26.25 -41.37 0.27
C ILE A 139 25.82 -42.44 1.28
N ASN A 140 24.53 -42.51 1.62
CA ASN A 140 24.01 -43.54 2.52
C ASN A 140 24.24 -44.96 1.97
N GLY A 141 24.08 -45.16 0.67
CA GLY A 141 24.37 -46.43 0.01
C GLY A 141 25.86 -46.80 0.06
N ALA A 142 26.75 -45.84 -0.21
CA ALA A 142 28.20 -46.06 -0.19
C ALA A 142 28.75 -46.33 1.23
N LEU A 143 28.09 -45.78 2.26
CA LEU A 143 28.57 -45.82 3.64
C LEU A 143 27.81 -46.81 4.54
N VAL A 144 26.95 -47.66 3.97
CA VAL A 144 26.13 -48.64 4.70
C VAL A 144 26.94 -49.61 5.58
N ASN A 145 28.21 -49.83 5.26
CA ASN A 145 29.10 -50.73 5.98
C ASN A 145 29.71 -50.13 7.26
N PHE A 146 29.45 -48.84 7.55
CA PHE A 146 29.91 -48.19 8.77
C PHE A 146 28.80 -48.20 9.83
N LYS A 147 29.21 -48.36 11.09
CA LYS A 147 28.27 -48.34 12.21
C LYS A 147 27.80 -46.91 12.48
N LYS A 148 26.58 -46.77 13.00
CA LYS A 148 25.97 -45.46 13.32
C LYS A 148 26.76 -44.65 14.36
N ASP A 149 27.55 -45.31 15.22
CA ASP A 149 28.43 -44.65 16.19
C ASP A 149 29.79 -44.23 15.61
N GLU A 150 30.09 -44.64 14.37
CA GLU A 150 31.29 -44.25 13.63
C GLU A 150 30.98 -43.19 12.57
N LEU A 151 29.79 -43.27 11.96
CA LEU A 151 29.38 -42.38 10.87
C LEU A 151 27.88 -42.13 10.90
N THR A 152 27.49 -40.87 10.68
CA THR A 152 26.10 -40.44 10.56
C THR A 152 25.96 -39.47 9.39
N VAL A 153 24.82 -39.54 8.70
CA VAL A 153 24.47 -38.67 7.58
C VAL A 153 23.09 -38.10 7.84
N GLU A 154 23.00 -36.77 7.92
CA GLU A 154 21.75 -36.06 8.18
C GLU A 154 21.59 -34.89 7.23
N MET A 155 20.35 -34.60 6.84
CA MET A 155 20.03 -33.40 6.07
C MET A 155 19.42 -32.36 7.00
N LYS A 156 19.97 -31.15 7.00
CA LYS A 156 19.46 -30.02 7.78
C LYS A 156 19.66 -28.73 7.02
N ASP A 157 18.64 -27.86 7.01
CA ASP A 157 18.68 -26.53 6.41
C ASP A 157 19.18 -26.51 4.95
N GLY A 158 18.79 -27.51 4.14
CA GLY A 158 19.21 -27.62 2.74
C GLY A 158 20.69 -27.99 2.57
N LYS A 159 21.31 -28.60 3.58
CA LYS A 159 22.70 -29.06 3.58
C LYS A 159 22.76 -30.49 4.06
N VAL A 160 23.73 -31.25 3.56
CA VAL A 160 23.99 -32.62 4.02
C VAL A 160 25.18 -32.59 4.97
N TYR A 161 24.97 -33.08 6.18
CA TYR A 161 25.98 -33.19 7.22
C TYR A 161 26.41 -34.65 7.34
N ILE A 162 27.67 -34.94 7.05
CA ILE A 162 28.29 -36.23 7.32
C ILE A 162 29.20 -36.08 8.53
N SER A 163 28.81 -36.67 9.65
CA SER A 163 29.62 -36.68 10.86
C SER A 163 30.36 -38.00 10.98
N MET A 164 31.69 -37.92 11.01
CA MET A 164 32.60 -39.06 11.13
C MET A 164 33.33 -38.98 12.47
N ALA A 165 33.21 -40.03 13.28
CA ALA A 165 33.85 -40.07 14.58
C ALA A 165 35.38 -40.04 14.47
N ASP A 166 36.05 -39.34 15.39
CA ASP A 166 37.51 -39.23 15.43
C ASP A 166 38.19 -40.60 15.43
N LYS A 167 37.64 -41.56 16.20
CA LYS A 167 38.14 -42.95 16.31
C LYS A 167 38.16 -43.73 14.99
N LEU A 168 37.33 -43.33 14.02
CA LEU A 168 37.30 -43.94 12.68
C LEU A 168 38.40 -43.36 11.80
N LEU A 169 38.72 -42.08 11.98
CA LEU A 169 39.60 -41.32 11.08
C LEU A 169 41.05 -41.27 11.58
N PHE A 170 41.26 -41.14 12.88
CA PHE A 170 42.56 -40.84 13.47
C PHE A 170 42.88 -41.76 14.65
N PRO A 171 44.15 -42.18 14.79
CA PRO A 171 44.66 -42.68 16.06
C PRO A 171 44.57 -41.61 17.16
N SER A 172 44.52 -42.05 18.43
CA SER A 172 44.42 -41.12 19.57
C SER A 172 45.58 -40.11 19.58
N GLY A 173 45.26 -38.82 19.72
CA GLY A 173 46.24 -37.73 19.76
C GLY A 173 46.93 -37.41 18.42
N SER A 174 46.55 -38.08 17.33
CA SER A 174 47.11 -37.88 16.00
C SER A 174 46.18 -37.04 15.11
N SER A 175 46.77 -36.39 14.11
CA SER A 175 46.08 -35.79 12.97
C SER A 175 46.34 -36.52 11.65
N THR A 176 47.12 -37.60 11.67
CA THR A 176 47.35 -38.47 10.50
C THR A 176 46.27 -39.52 10.41
N LEU A 177 45.68 -39.70 9.22
CA LEU A 177 44.57 -40.61 9.02
C LEU A 177 44.99 -42.08 9.04
N ASP A 178 44.16 -42.91 9.66
CA ASP A 178 44.26 -44.37 9.60
C ASP A 178 43.72 -44.90 8.25
N GLU A 179 44.14 -46.11 7.86
CA GLU A 179 43.74 -46.75 6.60
C GLU A 179 42.23 -46.98 6.51
N ARG A 180 41.58 -47.28 7.63
CA ARG A 180 40.11 -47.40 7.71
C ARG A 180 39.43 -46.04 7.45
N GLY A 181 40.00 -44.97 7.99
CA GLY A 181 39.54 -43.60 7.76
C GLY A 181 39.71 -43.17 6.31
N LYS A 182 40.86 -43.49 5.70
CA LYS A 182 41.09 -43.27 4.26
C LYS A 182 40.05 -44.01 3.42
N THR A 183 39.80 -45.29 3.71
CA THR A 183 38.78 -46.08 2.99
C THR A 183 37.40 -45.43 3.05
N ALA A 184 36.97 -44.95 4.23
CA ALA A 184 35.70 -44.25 4.40
C ALA A 184 35.64 -42.95 3.58
N LEU A 185 36.71 -42.14 3.62
CA LEU A 185 36.82 -40.94 2.80
C LEU A 185 36.87 -41.23 1.30
N GLY A 186 37.44 -42.36 0.88
CA GLY A 186 37.47 -42.78 -0.52
C GLY A 186 36.08 -43.11 -1.07
N MET A 187 35.26 -43.81 -0.27
CA MET A 187 33.86 -44.07 -0.62
C MET A 187 33.07 -42.77 -0.74
N LEU A 188 33.23 -41.86 0.23
CA LEU A 188 32.60 -40.54 0.15
C LEU A 188 33.08 -39.74 -1.08
N ALA A 189 34.39 -39.73 -1.34
CA ALA A 189 34.98 -39.04 -2.47
C ALA A 189 34.48 -39.59 -3.82
N SER A 190 34.26 -40.90 -3.95
CA SER A 190 33.70 -41.46 -5.19
C SER A 190 32.32 -40.91 -5.54
N VAL A 191 31.46 -40.67 -4.53
CA VAL A 191 30.14 -40.07 -4.73
C VAL A 191 30.27 -38.58 -5.06
N LEU A 192 31.14 -37.87 -4.35
CA LEU A 192 31.28 -36.41 -4.47
C LEU A 192 32.03 -35.96 -5.73
N LYS A 193 32.90 -36.81 -6.27
CA LYS A 193 33.63 -36.52 -7.52
C LYS A 193 32.70 -36.38 -8.73
N GLU A 194 31.55 -37.05 -8.70
CA GLU A 194 30.50 -36.91 -9.73
C GLU A 194 29.71 -35.60 -9.61
N GLN A 195 29.94 -34.82 -8.56
CA GLN A 195 29.14 -33.64 -8.21
C GLN A 195 30.01 -32.37 -8.22
N PRO A 196 30.43 -31.87 -9.39
CA PRO A 196 31.28 -30.68 -9.49
C PRO A 196 30.58 -29.40 -9.00
N ASN A 197 29.25 -29.44 -8.84
CA ASN A 197 28.41 -28.32 -8.46
C ASN A 197 28.14 -28.18 -6.96
N LEU A 198 28.78 -29.01 -6.14
CA LEU A 198 28.67 -28.97 -4.69
C LEU A 198 29.99 -28.51 -4.07
N ASP A 199 29.88 -27.69 -3.04
CA ASP A 199 31.00 -27.32 -2.18
C ASP A 199 30.97 -28.17 -0.91
N MET A 200 32.13 -28.29 -0.28
CA MET A 200 32.36 -29.08 0.92
C MET A 200 33.07 -28.24 1.97
N LEU A 201 32.48 -28.18 3.15
CA LEU A 201 33.11 -27.60 4.32
C LEU A 201 33.46 -28.72 5.31
N ILE A 202 34.76 -28.91 5.54
CA ILE A 202 35.30 -29.89 6.48
C ILE A 202 35.56 -29.18 7.80
N ILE A 203 34.84 -29.57 8.85
CA ILE A 203 34.92 -28.95 10.17
C ILE A 203 35.47 -29.95 11.18
N GLY A 204 36.56 -29.59 11.84
CA GLY A 204 37.08 -30.36 12.97
C GLY A 204 36.45 -29.94 14.29
N HIS A 205 36.15 -30.92 15.14
CA HIS A 205 35.64 -30.73 16.50
C HIS A 205 36.44 -31.57 17.50
N THR A 206 36.57 -31.06 18.73
CA THR A 206 37.17 -31.78 19.85
C THR A 206 36.16 -31.98 20.98
N ASP A 207 36.52 -32.80 21.97
CA ASP A 207 35.87 -32.73 23.28
C ASP A 207 36.49 -31.59 24.10
N SER A 208 36.05 -31.45 25.35
CA SER A 208 36.55 -30.42 26.26
C SER A 208 37.81 -30.81 27.03
N ILE A 209 38.49 -31.90 26.65
CA ILE A 209 39.75 -32.27 27.30
C ILE A 209 40.84 -31.38 26.67
N PRO A 210 41.57 -30.57 27.45
CA PRO A 210 42.62 -29.74 26.90
C PRO A 210 43.75 -30.60 26.31
N ILE A 211 44.15 -30.30 25.07
CA ILE A 211 45.36 -30.85 24.46
C ILE A 211 46.48 -29.82 24.49
N LYS A 212 47.70 -30.26 24.83
CA LYS A 212 48.92 -29.47 24.67
C LYS A 212 50.08 -30.40 24.36
N THR A 213 50.58 -30.34 23.14
CA THR A 213 51.71 -31.15 22.66
C THR A 213 52.72 -30.25 21.95
N ASN A 214 53.85 -30.81 21.52
CA ASN A 214 54.79 -30.08 20.66
C ASN A 214 54.18 -29.67 19.32
N CYS A 215 53.13 -30.38 18.88
CA CYS A 215 52.47 -30.15 17.58
C CYS A 215 51.21 -29.28 17.69
N PHE A 216 50.52 -29.29 18.83
CA PHE A 216 49.24 -28.59 19.01
C PHE A 216 49.27 -27.76 20.30
N LYS A 217 49.02 -26.46 20.18
CA LYS A 217 48.98 -25.56 21.35
C LYS A 217 47.71 -25.78 22.18
N ASP A 218 46.60 -26.05 21.51
CA ASP A 218 45.26 -26.23 22.10
C ASP A 218 44.33 -27.05 21.17
N ASN A 219 43.06 -27.12 21.56
CA ASN A 219 42.01 -27.79 20.79
C ASN A 219 41.65 -27.07 19.47
N TRP A 220 41.95 -25.78 19.34
CA TRP A 220 41.81 -25.08 18.05
C TRP A 220 42.81 -25.62 17.04
N ASP A 221 44.09 -25.66 17.41
CA ASP A 221 45.16 -26.20 16.56
C ASP A 221 44.86 -27.65 16.14
N LEU A 222 44.43 -28.49 17.08
CA LEU A 222 44.09 -29.88 16.78
C LEU A 222 42.92 -29.98 15.80
N SER A 223 41.83 -29.25 16.05
CA SER A 223 40.62 -29.33 15.23
C SER A 223 40.86 -28.88 13.79
N VAL A 224 41.55 -27.75 13.60
CA VAL A 224 41.89 -27.22 12.27
C VAL A 224 42.89 -28.13 11.56
N SER A 225 43.90 -28.63 12.27
CA SER A 225 44.90 -29.55 11.69
C SER A 225 44.28 -30.84 11.18
N ARG A 226 43.34 -31.43 11.94
CA ARG A 226 42.62 -32.63 11.50
C ARG A 226 41.76 -32.36 10.26
N ALA A 227 41.01 -31.25 10.25
CA ALA A 227 40.24 -30.86 9.06
C ALA A 227 41.14 -30.68 7.83
N ASN A 228 42.29 -30.01 7.98
CA ASN A 228 43.26 -29.84 6.90
C ASN A 228 43.83 -31.17 6.38
N ASN A 229 44.10 -32.13 7.26
CA ASN A 229 44.56 -33.45 6.84
C ASN A 229 43.49 -34.20 6.02
N VAL A 230 42.22 -34.09 6.38
CA VAL A 230 41.11 -34.62 5.56
C VAL A 230 41.07 -33.94 4.19
N VAL A 231 41.19 -32.60 4.12
CA VAL A 231 41.26 -31.87 2.85
C VAL A 231 42.40 -32.37 1.97
N ARG A 232 43.60 -32.55 2.53
CA ARG A 232 44.76 -33.08 1.78
C ARG A 232 44.49 -34.47 1.22
N ILE A 233 43.92 -35.37 2.01
CA ILE A 233 43.58 -36.72 1.52
C ILE A 233 42.54 -36.64 0.39
N LEU A 234 41.47 -35.85 0.53
CA LEU A 234 40.45 -35.69 -0.50
C LEU A 234 41.00 -35.11 -1.81
N THR A 235 41.90 -34.13 -1.73
CA THR A 235 42.48 -33.44 -2.89
C THR A 235 43.66 -34.21 -3.49
N GLU A 236 44.64 -34.58 -2.68
CA GLU A 236 45.90 -35.18 -3.14
C GLU A 236 45.71 -36.66 -3.51
N THR A 237 44.94 -37.42 -2.74
CA THR A 237 44.71 -38.86 -3.00
C THR A 237 43.50 -39.10 -3.88
N TYR A 238 42.33 -38.55 -3.52
CA TYR A 238 41.07 -38.84 -4.23
C TYR A 238 40.77 -37.88 -5.38
N LYS A 239 41.61 -36.86 -5.60
CA LYS A 239 41.54 -35.92 -6.72
C LYS A 239 40.22 -35.16 -6.79
N ILE A 240 39.64 -34.82 -5.64
CA ILE A 240 38.56 -33.84 -5.60
C ILE A 240 39.14 -32.45 -5.88
N SER A 241 38.39 -31.62 -6.61
CA SER A 241 38.82 -30.27 -6.95
C SER A 241 39.06 -29.44 -5.69
N PRO A 242 40.24 -28.83 -5.51
CA PRO A 242 40.51 -27.96 -4.36
C PRO A 242 39.58 -26.75 -4.27
N ILE A 243 38.99 -26.33 -5.39
CA ILE A 243 38.05 -25.19 -5.45
C ILE A 243 36.76 -25.52 -4.68
N GLN A 244 36.40 -26.80 -4.55
CA GLN A 244 35.18 -27.25 -3.89
C GLN A 244 35.34 -27.45 -2.38
N ILE A 245 36.55 -27.33 -1.81
CA ILE A 245 36.81 -27.77 -0.43
C ILE A 245 37.33 -26.63 0.43
N MET A 246 36.73 -26.48 1.61
CA MET A 246 37.15 -25.56 2.65
C MET A 246 37.38 -26.33 3.95
N ALA A 247 38.40 -25.94 4.73
CA ALA A 247 38.65 -26.48 6.06
C ALA A 247 38.36 -25.43 7.13
N ALA A 248 37.75 -25.87 8.24
CA ALA A 248 37.54 -25.08 9.44
C ALA A 248 37.72 -25.95 10.68
N GLY A 249 37.94 -25.30 11.82
CA GLY A 249 37.89 -25.93 13.14
C GLY A 249 36.89 -25.19 14.00
N LYS A 250 36.26 -25.90 14.94
CA LYS A 250 35.38 -25.32 15.96
C LYS A 250 35.81 -25.65 17.39
N SER A 251 36.95 -26.33 17.56
CA SER A 251 37.46 -26.74 18.87
C SER A 251 36.36 -27.46 19.67
N GLU A 252 36.30 -27.23 20.99
CA GLU A 252 35.33 -27.80 21.92
C GLU A 252 33.99 -27.05 21.98
N TYR A 253 33.89 -25.87 21.35
CA TYR A 253 32.81 -24.90 21.53
C TYR A 253 31.53 -25.20 20.74
N SER A 254 31.48 -26.35 20.04
CA SER A 254 30.29 -26.81 19.32
C SER A 254 30.02 -28.29 19.61
N PRO A 255 29.73 -28.65 20.88
CA PRO A 255 29.46 -30.02 21.28
C PRO A 255 28.10 -30.50 20.73
N VAL A 256 28.02 -31.78 20.40
CA VAL A 256 26.77 -32.49 20.02
C VAL A 256 26.24 -33.35 21.16
N SER A 257 27.03 -33.54 22.22
CA SER A 257 26.67 -34.26 23.44
C SER A 257 27.37 -33.65 24.66
N THR A 258 26.99 -34.08 25.86
CA THR A 258 27.65 -33.63 27.10
C THR A 258 29.13 -34.04 27.11
N ASN A 259 29.99 -33.16 27.62
CA ASN A 259 31.41 -33.48 27.83
C ASN A 259 31.67 -34.21 29.17
N GLU A 260 30.65 -34.40 29.99
CA GLU A 260 30.77 -35.01 31.31
C GLU A 260 31.03 -36.53 31.22
N THR A 261 30.44 -37.21 30.22
CA THR A 261 30.57 -38.65 30.02
C THR A 261 31.61 -39.01 28.97
N LYS A 262 32.19 -40.21 29.06
CA LYS A 262 33.19 -40.69 28.07
C LYS A 262 32.54 -40.86 26.69
N GLU A 263 31.30 -41.31 26.68
CA GLU A 263 30.47 -41.53 25.49
C GLU A 263 30.16 -40.19 24.82
N GLY A 264 29.73 -39.18 25.57
CA GLY A 264 29.44 -37.86 25.03
C GLY A 264 30.68 -37.15 24.49
N ARG A 265 31.83 -37.26 25.19
CA ARG A 265 33.12 -36.80 24.67
C ARG A 265 33.53 -37.52 23.38
N ALA A 266 33.20 -38.80 23.23
CA ALA A 266 33.51 -39.54 21.99
C ALA A 266 32.68 -39.04 20.80
N LEU A 267 31.43 -38.63 21.02
CA LEU A 267 30.59 -38.00 19.99
C LEU A 267 31.06 -36.58 19.62
N ASN A 268 31.60 -35.84 20.59
CA ASN A 268 32.11 -34.48 20.35
C ASN A 268 33.40 -34.47 19.51
N ARG A 269 34.26 -35.49 19.67
CA ARG A 269 35.43 -35.70 18.82
C ARG A 269 35.01 -36.26 17.46
N ARG A 270 34.84 -35.38 16.47
CA ARG A 270 34.36 -35.73 15.13
C ARG A 270 34.92 -34.79 14.06
N ILE A 271 34.91 -35.27 12.82
CA ILE A 271 34.98 -34.43 11.62
C ILE A 271 33.59 -34.37 11.01
N GLU A 272 33.12 -33.16 10.76
CA GLU A 272 31.86 -32.89 10.11
C GLU A 272 32.13 -32.41 8.69
N ILE A 273 31.61 -33.12 7.70
CA ILE A 273 31.70 -32.78 6.28
C ILE A 273 30.34 -32.25 5.86
N VAL A 274 30.26 -30.96 5.56
CA VAL A 274 29.02 -30.28 5.19
C VAL A 274 29.01 -30.08 3.68
N ILE A 275 28.06 -30.71 3.00
CA ILE A 275 27.84 -30.56 1.56
C ILE A 275 26.88 -29.39 1.33
N LEU A 276 27.33 -28.44 0.52
CA LEU A 276 26.65 -27.17 0.23
C LEU A 276 26.31 -27.11 -1.26
N PRO A 277 25.07 -26.77 -1.65
CA PRO A 277 24.77 -26.45 -3.05
C PRO A 277 25.42 -25.11 -3.43
N ARG A 278 26.01 -25.02 -4.63
CA ARG A 278 26.50 -23.73 -5.14
C ARG A 278 25.33 -22.79 -5.46
N LEU A 279 25.42 -21.56 -4.95
CA LEU A 279 24.38 -20.54 -5.10
C LEU A 279 24.64 -19.57 -6.26
N ASP A 280 25.64 -19.83 -7.10
CA ASP A 280 26.04 -18.93 -8.20
C ASP A 280 24.89 -18.68 -9.19
N GLU A 281 24.13 -19.73 -9.54
CA GLU A 281 22.96 -19.62 -10.41
C GLU A 281 21.86 -18.75 -9.78
N LEU A 282 21.63 -18.91 -8.47
CA LEU A 282 20.67 -18.09 -7.71
C LEU A 282 21.11 -16.63 -7.66
N TYR A 283 22.40 -16.39 -7.42
CA TYR A 283 22.97 -15.05 -7.31
C TYR A 283 22.92 -14.29 -8.65
N ASN A 284 23.29 -14.97 -9.74
CA ASN A 284 23.22 -14.40 -11.10
C ASN A 284 21.78 -13.99 -11.47
N LEU A 285 20.78 -14.75 -11.02
CA LEU A 285 19.38 -14.40 -11.22
C LEU A 285 18.92 -13.19 -10.43
N ILE A 286 19.42 -12.99 -9.22
CA ILE A 286 19.11 -11.80 -8.41
C ILE A 286 19.82 -10.56 -8.99
N GLN A 287 21.02 -10.73 -9.54
CA GLN A 287 21.80 -9.62 -10.09
C GLN A 287 21.40 -9.18 -11.50
N LYS A 288 20.73 -10.03 -12.28
CA LYS A 288 20.19 -9.67 -13.59
C LYS A 288 19.07 -8.63 -13.39
N LYS A 289 19.45 -7.36 -13.44
CA LYS A 289 18.54 -6.21 -13.55
C LYS A 289 17.96 -6.12 -14.95
#